data_AF-A0A1I7GQ82-F1
#
_entry.id   AF-A0A1I7GQ82-F1
#
_cell.length_a   1.000
_cell.length_b   1.000
_cell.length_c   1.000
_cell.angle_alpha   90.00
_cell.angle_beta   90.00
_cell.angle_gamma   90.00
#
_symmetry.space_group_name_H-M   'P 1'
#
loop_
_entity.id
_entity.type
_entity.pdbx_description
1 polymer ?
#
loop_
_entity_poly.entity_id
_entity_poly.type
_entity_poly.pdbx_seq_one_letter_code
_entity_poly.pdbx_strand_id
1 'polypeptide(L)'
;MEDNKTIIKSIEKITREIEGIAEMTADLYKKVDGIKEKANNLQNSSKEIVGIASQTNMLSLNASIEAARAGEAGKGFAVVATEVKKLSDMSSKVAESTVKDQKEMLKMITDIYKIADLVNEKSETLKEAVESISASVAE
;
A
#
# COMPACT_ATOMS: atom_id res chain seq x y z
N MET A 1 -1.88 51.80 -12.73
CA MET A 1 -3.20 51.16 -12.96
C MET A 1 -3.11 49.91 -13.82
N GLU A 2 -2.35 49.91 -14.92
CA GLU A 2 -2.18 48.72 -15.78
C GLU A 2 -1.37 47.60 -15.10
N ASP A 3 -0.38 47.97 -14.29
CA ASP A 3 0.39 47.03 -13.45
C ASP A 3 -0.47 46.37 -12.37
N ASN A 4 -1.28 47.12 -11.61
CA ASN A 4 -2.21 46.55 -10.62
C ASN A 4 -3.22 45.59 -11.26
N LYS A 5 -3.71 45.89 -12.47
CA LYS A 5 -4.62 44.99 -13.20
C LYS A 5 -3.93 43.67 -13.57
N THR A 6 -2.64 43.70 -13.87
CA THR A 6 -1.84 42.50 -14.17
C THR A 6 -1.56 41.69 -12.89
N ILE A 7 -1.32 42.37 -11.76
CA ILE A 7 -1.13 41.74 -10.46
C ILE A 7 -2.42 41.05 -9.98
N ILE A 8 -3.58 41.71 -10.08
CA ILE A 8 -4.88 41.13 -9.71
C ILE A 8 -5.18 39.87 -10.53
N LYS A 9 -4.93 39.89 -11.85
CA LYS A 9 -5.08 38.68 -12.69
C LYS A 9 -4.15 37.54 -12.27
N SER A 10 -2.94 37.86 -11.82
CA SER A 10 -1.99 36.85 -11.34
C SER A 10 -2.43 36.26 -10.00
N ILE A 11 -2.95 37.10 -9.09
CA ILE A 11 -3.57 36.69 -7.83
C ILE A 11 -4.73 35.73 -8.08
N GLU A 12 -5.68 36.10 -8.96
CA GLU A 12 -6.81 35.22 -9.33
C GLU A 12 -6.33 33.86 -9.87
N LYS A 13 -5.26 33.86 -10.66
CA LYS A 13 -4.68 32.61 -11.17
C LYS A 13 -4.10 31.75 -10.04
N ILE A 14 -3.34 32.35 -9.13
CA ILE A 14 -2.74 31.63 -7.99
C ILE A 14 -3.83 31.08 -7.07
N THR A 15 -4.88 31.86 -6.78
CA THR A 15 -6.02 31.37 -5.97
C THR A 15 -6.67 30.13 -6.59
N ARG A 16 -6.88 30.11 -7.92
CA ARG A 16 -7.39 28.91 -8.61
C ARG A 16 -6.43 27.72 -8.55
N GLU A 17 -5.12 27.96 -8.63
CA GLU A 17 -4.13 26.90 -8.48
C GLU A 17 -4.14 26.30 -7.06
N ILE A 18 -4.33 27.11 -6.02
CA ILE A 18 -4.48 26.68 -4.62
C ILE A 18 -5.74 25.83 -4.43
N GLU A 19 -6.87 26.25 -4.99
CA GLU A 19 -8.12 25.47 -4.98
C GLU A 19 -7.92 24.11 -5.67
N GLY A 20 -7.24 24.10 -6.82
CA GLY A 20 -6.88 22.86 -7.52
C GLY A 20 -5.97 21.94 -6.70
N ILE A 21 -5.03 22.48 -5.92
CA ILE A 21 -4.19 21.70 -5.00
C ILE A 21 -5.04 21.04 -3.91
N ALA A 22 -6.01 21.75 -3.34
CA ALA A 22 -6.91 21.20 -2.33
C ALA A 22 -7.74 20.02 -2.90
N GLU A 23 -8.28 20.17 -4.11
CA GLU A 23 -9.00 19.08 -4.80
C GLU A 23 -8.11 17.87 -5.09
N MET A 24 -6.89 18.11 -5.62
CA MET A 24 -5.92 17.04 -5.88
C MET A 24 -5.51 16.30 -4.60
N THR A 25 -5.36 17.02 -3.50
CA THR A 25 -5.01 16.44 -2.20
C THR A 25 -6.17 15.59 -1.66
N ALA A 26 -7.41 16.05 -1.82
CA ALA A 26 -8.60 15.27 -1.47
C ALA A 26 -8.72 13.98 -2.30
N ASP A 27 -8.43 14.02 -3.60
CA ASP A 27 -8.40 12.83 -4.46
C ASP A 27 -7.25 11.88 -4.09
N LEU A 28 -6.09 12.42 -3.70
CA LEU A 28 -4.96 11.65 -3.20
C LEU A 28 -5.34 10.83 -1.96
N TYR A 29 -6.01 11.43 -0.96
CA TYR A 29 -6.50 10.70 0.22
C TYR A 29 -7.39 9.51 -0.17
N LYS A 30 -8.36 9.72 -1.07
CA LYS A 30 -9.28 8.66 -1.53
C LYS A 30 -8.53 7.51 -2.20
N LYS A 31 -7.56 7.81 -3.06
CA LYS A 31 -6.74 6.79 -3.74
C LYS A 31 -5.87 6.03 -2.76
N VAL A 32 -5.25 6.72 -1.81
CA VAL A 32 -4.39 6.12 -0.79
C VAL A 32 -5.19 5.23 0.16
N ASP A 33 -6.41 5.64 0.55
CA ASP A 33 -7.36 4.80 1.30
C ASP A 33 -7.67 3.51 0.54
N GLY A 34 -7.93 3.61 -0.76
CA GLY A 34 -8.17 2.44 -1.62
C GLY A 34 -6.96 1.49 -1.66
N ILE A 35 -5.74 2.03 -1.77
CA ILE A 35 -4.51 1.22 -1.74
C ILE A 35 -4.36 0.55 -0.37
N LYS A 36 -4.65 1.25 0.72
CA LYS A 36 -4.58 0.72 2.10
C LYS A 36 -5.54 -0.46 2.29
N GLU A 37 -6.77 -0.34 1.81
CA GLU A 37 -7.75 -1.42 1.86
C GLU A 37 -7.26 -2.65 1.08
N LYS A 38 -6.77 -2.45 -0.15
CA LYS A 38 -6.23 -3.54 -0.97
C LYS A 38 -5.00 -4.19 -0.34
N ALA A 39 -4.10 -3.42 0.25
CA ALA A 39 -2.92 -3.94 0.95
C ALA A 39 -3.32 -4.82 2.15
N ASN A 40 -4.32 -4.39 2.94
CA ASN A 40 -4.85 -5.19 4.06
C ASN A 40 -5.50 -6.49 3.59
N ASN A 41 -6.30 -6.43 2.51
CA ASN A 41 -6.93 -7.62 1.95
C ASN A 41 -5.88 -8.62 1.44
N LEU A 42 -4.86 -8.14 0.72
CA LEU A 42 -3.74 -8.96 0.28
C LEU A 42 -2.97 -9.56 1.47
N GLN A 43 -2.85 -8.84 2.59
CA GLN A 43 -2.23 -9.37 3.80
C GLN A 43 -3.01 -10.52 4.41
N ASN A 44 -4.33 -10.44 4.43
CA ASN A 44 -5.16 -11.53 4.91
C ASN A 44 -5.03 -12.76 4.00
N SER A 45 -5.11 -12.59 2.68
CA SER A 45 -4.91 -13.69 1.73
C SER A 45 -3.52 -14.33 1.85
N SER A 46 -2.45 -13.54 1.99
CA SER A 46 -1.11 -14.10 2.19
C SER A 46 -1.00 -14.89 3.50
N LYS A 47 -1.64 -14.45 4.59
CA LYS A 47 -1.69 -15.22 5.84
C LYS A 47 -2.47 -16.52 5.70
N GLU A 48 -3.57 -16.51 4.95
CA GLU A 48 -4.31 -17.74 4.63
C GLU A 48 -3.45 -18.72 3.84
N ILE A 49 -2.66 -18.25 2.87
CA ILE A 49 -1.71 -19.08 2.12
C ILE A 49 -0.65 -19.69 3.05
N VAL A 50 -0.10 -18.93 4.01
CA VAL A 50 0.81 -19.48 5.03
C VAL A 50 0.11 -20.58 5.84
N GLY A 51 -1.14 -20.38 6.23
CA GLY A 51 -1.95 -21.39 6.93
C GLY A 51 -2.13 -22.67 6.10
N ILE A 52 -2.51 -22.53 4.83
CA ILE A 52 -2.69 -23.65 3.90
C ILE A 52 -1.36 -24.38 3.67
N ALA A 53 -0.27 -23.65 3.50
CA ALA A 53 1.07 -24.22 3.35
C ALA A 53 1.46 -25.03 4.59
N SER A 54 1.23 -24.51 5.79
CA SER A 54 1.50 -25.22 7.05
C SER A 54 0.67 -26.51 7.19
N GLN A 55 -0.63 -26.46 6.86
CA GLN A 55 -1.48 -27.65 6.85
C GLN A 55 -1.03 -28.68 5.80
N THR A 56 -0.65 -28.22 4.60
CA THR A 56 -0.12 -29.07 3.54
C THR A 56 1.18 -29.74 3.94
N ASN A 57 2.07 -29.00 4.62
CA ASN A 57 3.30 -29.53 5.18
C ASN A 57 3.00 -30.64 6.21
N MET A 58 2.05 -30.42 7.13
CA MET A 58 1.62 -31.44 8.10
C MET A 58 1.03 -32.69 7.42
N LEU A 59 0.21 -32.51 6.38
CA LEU A 59 -0.34 -33.64 5.61
C LEU A 59 0.76 -34.42 4.89
N SER A 60 1.72 -33.72 4.29
CA SER A 60 2.87 -34.33 3.61
C SER A 60 3.78 -35.11 4.57
N LEU A 61 3.92 -34.63 5.80
CA LEU A 61 4.65 -35.32 6.86
C LEU A 61 3.95 -36.62 7.24
N ASN A 62 2.63 -36.57 7.48
CA ASN A 62 1.84 -37.76 7.79
C ASN A 62 1.91 -38.79 6.64
N ALA A 63 1.81 -38.33 5.39
CA ALA A 63 1.97 -39.19 4.22
C ALA A 63 3.37 -39.81 4.13
N SER A 64 4.42 -39.07 4.47
CA SER A 64 5.80 -39.57 4.51
C SER A 64 5.99 -40.66 5.58
N ILE A 65 5.35 -40.49 6.75
CA ILE A 65 5.38 -41.48 7.83
C ILE A 65 4.68 -42.77 7.41
N GLU A 66 3.49 -42.66 6.81
CA GLU A 66 2.73 -43.84 6.38
C GLU A 66 3.42 -44.56 5.20
N ALA A 67 4.03 -43.80 4.29
CA ALA A 67 4.85 -44.36 3.21
C ALA A 67 6.06 -45.14 3.75
N ALA A 68 6.73 -44.63 4.79
CA ALA A 68 7.81 -45.36 5.46
C ALA A 68 7.30 -46.64 6.14
N ARG A 69 6.11 -46.59 6.75
CA ARG A 69 5.46 -47.74 7.39
C ARG A 69 5.10 -48.85 6.40
N ALA A 70 4.72 -48.49 5.18
CA ALA A 70 4.42 -49.44 4.11
C ALA A 70 5.68 -50.09 3.48
N GLY A 71 6.89 -49.68 3.88
CA GLY A 71 8.14 -50.27 3.40
C GLY A 71 8.34 -50.12 1.89
N GLU A 72 8.70 -51.21 1.20
CA GLU A 72 8.92 -51.20 -0.25
C GLU A 72 7.70 -50.72 -1.05
N ALA A 73 6.49 -51.05 -0.62
CA ALA A 73 5.25 -50.64 -1.29
C ALA A 73 5.00 -49.12 -1.20
N GLY A 74 5.59 -48.43 -0.21
CA GLY A 74 5.42 -47.00 0.01
C GLY A 74 6.44 -46.11 -0.69
N LYS A 75 7.47 -46.66 -1.34
CA LYS A 75 8.58 -45.87 -1.93
C LYS A 75 8.12 -44.78 -2.89
N GLY A 76 7.17 -45.08 -3.78
CA GLY A 76 6.61 -44.10 -4.72
C GLY A 76 5.87 -42.96 -4.00
N PHE A 77 5.08 -43.30 -2.98
CA PHE A 77 4.36 -42.32 -2.16
C PHE A 77 5.30 -41.44 -1.33
N ALA A 78 6.42 -41.99 -0.85
CA ALA A 78 7.43 -41.23 -0.11
C ALA A 78 8.06 -40.10 -0.95
N VAL A 79 8.29 -40.36 -2.26
CA VAL A 79 8.83 -39.34 -3.19
C VAL A 79 7.82 -38.20 -3.37
N VAL A 80 6.55 -38.54 -3.60
CA VAL A 80 5.48 -37.54 -3.74
C VAL A 80 5.33 -36.72 -2.46
N ALA A 81 5.29 -37.37 -1.29
CA ALA A 81 5.16 -36.69 -0.01
C ALA A 81 6.31 -35.72 0.25
N THR A 82 7.54 -36.10 -0.13
CA THR A 82 8.72 -35.22 -0.03
C THR A 82 8.61 -33.99 -0.95
N GLU A 83 8.12 -34.16 -2.18
CA GLU A 83 7.97 -33.03 -3.10
C GLU A 83 6.83 -32.09 -2.65
N VAL A 84 5.71 -32.64 -2.16
CA VAL A 84 4.62 -31.84 -1.57
C VAL A 84 5.13 -31.03 -0.38
N LYS A 85 5.94 -31.64 0.50
CA LYS A 85 6.57 -30.95 1.64
C LYS A 85 7.39 -29.74 1.18
N LYS A 86 8.25 -29.96 0.19
CA LYS A 86 9.12 -28.92 -0.38
C LYS A 86 8.29 -27.78 -1.00
N LEU A 87 7.23 -28.10 -1.73
CA LEU A 87 6.33 -27.11 -2.31
C LEU A 87 5.58 -26.30 -1.23
N SER A 88 5.15 -26.94 -0.15
CA SER A 88 4.53 -26.24 0.98
C SER A 88 5.51 -25.30 1.68
N ASP A 89 6.75 -25.74 1.91
CA ASP A 89 7.79 -24.90 2.52
C ASP A 89 8.11 -23.68 1.65
N MET A 90 8.22 -23.87 0.33
CA MET A 90 8.41 -22.77 -0.63
C MET A 90 7.23 -21.80 -0.63
N SER A 91 6.00 -22.32 -0.61
CA SER A 91 4.79 -21.51 -0.58
C SER A 91 4.70 -20.65 0.68
N SER A 92 5.04 -21.21 1.86
CA SER A 92 5.10 -20.46 3.11
C SER A 92 6.10 -19.31 3.03
N LYS A 93 7.32 -19.57 2.56
CA LYS A 93 8.37 -18.55 2.43
C LYS A 93 7.98 -17.40 1.51
N VAL A 94 7.37 -17.71 0.36
CA VAL A 94 6.91 -16.68 -0.59
C VAL A 94 5.78 -15.85 0.02
N ALA A 95 4.81 -16.50 0.66
CA ALA A 95 3.71 -15.80 1.31
C ALA A 95 4.18 -14.92 2.47
N GLU A 96 5.12 -15.40 3.28
CA GLU A 96 5.76 -14.62 4.36
C GLU A 96 6.52 -13.40 3.83
N SER A 97 7.29 -13.55 2.74
CA SER A 97 7.95 -12.43 2.06
C SER A 97 6.93 -11.41 1.58
N THR A 98 5.83 -11.88 0.99
CA THR A 98 4.74 -11.01 0.52
C THR A 98 4.12 -10.24 1.68
N VAL A 99 3.94 -10.88 2.85
CA VAL A 99 3.48 -10.19 4.08
C VAL A 99 4.45 -9.11 4.55
N LYS A 100 5.75 -9.33 4.40
CA LYS A 100 6.76 -8.32 4.71
C LYS A 100 6.64 -7.11 3.76
N ASP A 101 6.56 -7.35 2.45
CA ASP A 101 6.45 -6.29 1.45
C ASP A 101 5.17 -5.46 1.65
N GLN A 102 4.06 -6.11 2.02
CA GLN A 102 2.81 -5.43 2.35
C GLN A 102 2.93 -4.51 3.59
N LYS A 103 3.73 -4.89 4.60
CA LYS A 103 4.00 -3.99 5.74
C LYS A 103 4.79 -2.76 5.31
N GLU A 104 5.74 -2.92 4.40
CA GLU A 104 6.48 -1.79 3.83
C GLU A 104 5.55 -0.87 3.02
N MET A 105 4.61 -1.44 2.24
CA MET A 105 3.57 -0.66 1.57
C MET A 105 2.71 0.15 2.54
N LEU A 106 2.26 -0.44 3.66
CA LEU A 106 1.48 0.29 4.68
C LEU A 106 2.28 1.45 5.31
N LYS A 107 3.60 1.30 5.44
CA LYS A 107 4.48 2.40 5.87
C LYS A 107 4.54 3.51 4.83
N MET A 108 4.72 3.17 3.55
CA MET A 108 4.72 4.16 2.46
C MET A 108 3.40 4.92 2.39
N ILE A 109 2.27 4.24 2.57
CA ILE A 109 0.94 4.85 2.66
C ILE A 109 0.88 5.89 3.78
N THR A 110 1.44 5.56 4.95
CA THR A 110 1.51 6.49 6.09
C THR A 110 2.34 7.73 5.75
N ASP A 111 3.45 7.55 5.03
CA ASP A 111 4.29 8.67 4.61
C ASP A 111 3.61 9.54 3.54
N ILE A 112 2.80 8.93 2.65
CA ILE A 112 1.98 9.69 1.69
C ILE A 112 0.95 10.56 2.40
N TYR A 113 0.27 10.07 3.46
CA TYR A 113 -0.65 10.91 4.24
C TYR A 113 0.07 12.12 4.84
N LYS A 114 1.26 11.95 5.42
CA LYS A 114 2.04 13.08 5.96
C LYS A 114 2.39 14.11 4.89
N ILE A 115 2.73 13.64 3.68
CA ILE A 115 3.01 14.54 2.55
C ILE A 115 1.73 15.28 2.15
N ALA A 116 0.59 14.60 2.09
CA ALA A 116 -0.70 15.22 1.79
C ALA A 116 -1.08 16.29 2.84
N ASP A 117 -0.91 15.99 4.13
CA ASP A 117 -1.14 16.93 5.22
C ASP A 117 -0.25 18.18 5.08
N LEU A 118 1.05 17.97 4.78
CA LEU A 118 2.00 19.06 4.56
C LEU A 118 1.63 19.90 3.34
N VAL A 119 1.21 19.28 2.24
CA VAL A 119 0.74 20.00 1.04
C VAL A 119 -0.47 20.86 1.39
N ASN A 120 -1.41 20.34 2.16
CA ASN A 120 -2.59 21.08 2.59
C ASN A 120 -2.22 22.29 3.48
N GLU A 121 -1.34 22.09 4.46
CA GLU A 121 -0.81 23.17 5.32
C GLU A 121 -0.14 24.28 4.50
N LYS A 122 0.69 23.90 3.51
CA LYS A 122 1.33 24.86 2.60
C LYS A 122 0.34 25.57 1.70
N SER A 123 -0.72 24.90 1.26
CA SER A 123 -1.78 25.51 0.46
C SER A 123 -2.55 26.58 1.24
N GLU A 124 -2.89 26.31 2.51
CA GLU A 124 -3.54 27.29 3.40
C GLU A 124 -2.63 28.49 3.67
N THR A 125 -1.34 28.26 3.98
CA THR A 125 -0.37 29.34 4.18
C THR A 125 -0.23 30.22 2.92
N LEU A 126 -0.24 29.58 1.73
CA LEU A 126 -0.16 30.30 0.46
C LEU A 126 -1.42 31.13 0.20
N LYS A 127 -2.59 30.61 0.59
CA LYS A 127 -3.86 31.33 0.48
C LYS A 127 -3.86 32.61 1.31
N GLU A 128 -3.45 32.52 2.57
CA GLU A 128 -3.32 33.68 3.47
C GLU A 128 -2.37 34.74 2.89
N ALA A 129 -1.22 34.31 2.35
CA ALA A 129 -0.26 35.22 1.72
C ALA A 129 -0.84 35.93 0.49
N VAL A 130 -1.61 35.21 -0.34
CA VAL A 130 -2.27 35.77 -1.54
C VAL A 130 -3.38 36.76 -1.14
N GLU A 131 -4.16 36.45 -0.11
CA GLU A 131 -5.17 37.36 0.43
C GLU A 131 -4.55 38.65 0.97
N SER A 132 -3.42 38.54 1.69
CA SER A 132 -2.68 39.71 2.18
C SER A 132 -2.15 40.58 1.03
N ILE A 133 -1.57 39.98 -0.02
CA ILE A 133 -1.10 40.72 -1.20
C ILE A 133 -2.28 41.40 -1.92
N SER A 134 -3.41 40.70 -2.06
CA SER A 134 -4.61 41.25 -2.70
C SER A 134 -5.14 42.47 -1.97
N ALA A 135 -5.12 42.46 -0.63
CA ALA A 135 -5.52 43.61 0.17
C ALA A 135 -4.59 44.82 -0.05
N SER A 136 -3.28 44.62 -0.04
CA SER A 136 -2.30 45.69 -0.28
C SER A 136 -2.32 46.29 -1.68
N VAL A 137 -2.81 45.56 -2.69
CA VAL A 137 -2.93 46.05 -4.08
C VAL A 137 -4.26 46.79 -4.30
N ALA A 138 -5.25 46.56 -3.44
CA ALA A 138 -6.55 47.22 -3.48
C ALA A 138 -6.54 48.59 -2.75
N GLU A 139 -5.57 48.82 -1.86
CA GLU A 139 -5.22 50.14 -1.31
C GLU A 139 -4.49 51.03 -2.33
#